data_AF-A0A523K3Y6-F1
#
_entry.id   AF-A0A523K3Y6-F1
#
_cell.length_a   1.000
_cell.length_b   1.000
_cell.length_c   1.000
_cell.angle_alpha   90.00
_cell.angle_beta   90.00
_cell.angle_gamma   90.00
#
_symmetry.space_group_name_H-M   'P 1'
#
loop_
_entity.id
_entity.type
_entity.pdbx_description
1 polymer ?
#
loop_
_entity_poly.entity_id
_entity_poly.type
_entity_poly.pdbx_seq_one_letter_code
_entity_poly.pdbx_strand_id
1 'polypeptide(L)' 'MTGTRKPVRILGIDPGSRITGYGVIDFHQDHARHVASGCIHLRGSDLTARLRAIFDGITAIVEDQSPQELA' A
#
# COMPACT_ATOMS: atom_id res chain seq x y z
N MET A 1 18.03 25.38 -14.79
CA MET A 1 17.59 24.81 -13.50
C MET A 1 17.01 23.43 -13.79
N THR A 2 17.80 22.37 -13.59
CA THR A 2 17.33 20.99 -13.79
C THR A 2 16.48 20.60 -12.59
N GLY A 3 15.16 20.68 -12.72
CA GLY A 3 14.24 20.20 -11.69
C GLY A 3 14.42 18.70 -11.53
N THR A 4 14.92 18.26 -10.37
CA THR A 4 14.99 16.85 -10.03
C THR A 4 13.55 16.33 -9.94
N ARG A 5 13.19 15.35 -10.77
CA ARG A 5 11.85 14.77 -10.76
C ARG A 5 11.65 14.07 -9.41
N LYS A 6 10.55 14.36 -8.70
CA LYS A 6 10.24 13.66 -7.45
C LYS A 6 10.06 12.16 -7.74
N PRO A 7 10.48 11.27 -6.83
CA PRO A 7 10.16 9.84 -6.94
C PRO A 7 8.65 9.63 -6.91
N VAL A 8 8.18 8.64 -7.67
CA VAL A 8 6.78 8.17 -7.63
C VAL A 8 6.66 7.22 -6.45
N ARG A 9 5.72 7.44 -5.54
CA ARG A 9 5.46 6.48 -4.46
C ARG A 9 4.40 5.50 -4.92
N ILE A 10 4.75 4.22 -4.84
CA ILE A 10 3.94 3.10 -5.31
C ILE A 10 3.54 2.26 -4.10
N LEU A 11 2.26 1.94 -4.00
CA LEU A 11 1.70 0.96 -3.08
C LEU A 11 1.45 -0.34 -3.84
N GLY A 12 2.06 -1.44 -3.41
CA GLY A 12 1.71 -2.79 -3.87
C GLY A 12 0.84 -3.49 -2.83
N ILE A 13 -0.18 -4.21 -3.28
CA ILE A 13 -1.07 -4.99 -2.42
C ILE A 13 -1.05 -6.46 -2.85
N ASP A 14 -0.86 -7.36 -1.88
CA ASP A 14 -0.98 -8.81 -2.06
C ASP A 14 -2.22 -9.32 -1.31
N PRO A 15 -3.40 -9.39 -1.97
CA PRO A 15 -4.66 -9.70 -1.31
C PRO A 15 -4.74 -11.17 -0.87
N GLY A 16 -5.20 -11.40 0.36
CA GLY A 16 -5.45 -12.75 0.87
C GLY A 16 -6.72 -12.83 1.72
N SER A 17 -7.27 -14.05 1.86
CA SER A 17 -8.56 -14.27 2.55
C SER A 17 -8.49 -14.09 4.07
N ARG A 18 -7.28 -14.13 4.65
CA ARG A 18 -7.02 -13.99 6.09
C ARG A 18 -6.05 -12.87 6.40
N ILE A 19 -5.08 -12.67 5.50
CA ILE A 19 -3.99 -11.70 5.65
C ILE A 19 -3.80 -11.09 4.26
N THR A 20 -3.82 -9.76 4.19
CA THR A 20 -3.47 -9.00 2.97
C THR A 20 -2.14 -8.31 3.21
N GLY A 21 -1.11 -8.63 2.42
CA GLY A 21 0.18 -7.97 2.48
C GLY A 21 0.15 -6.62 1.78
N TYR A 22 1.02 -5.70 2.20
CA TYR A 22 1.28 -4.47 1.47
C TYR A 22 2.77 -4.08 1.52
N GLY A 23 3.20 -3.36 0.49
CA GLY A 23 4.51 -2.74 0.42
C GLY A 23 4.43 -1.37 -0.23
N VAL A 24 5.25 -0.43 0.25
CA VAL A 24 5.35 0.93 -0.28
C VAL A 24 6.80 1.19 -0.65
N ILE A 25 7.00 1.69 -1.87
CA ILE A 25 8.32 2.07 -2.38
C ILE A 25 8.27 3.48 -2.97
N ASP A 26 9.40 4.19 -2.88
CA ASP A 26 9.68 5.36 -3.70
C ASP A 26 10.48 4.89 -4.92
N PHE A 27 9.99 5.14 -6.15
CA PHE A 27 10.64 4.73 -7.39
C PHE A 27 11.12 5.93 -8.22
N HIS A 28 12.39 5.92 -8.61
CA HIS A 28 12.98 6.95 -9.47
C HIS A 28 14.22 6.43 -10.21
N GLN A 29 14.28 6.65 -11.53
CA GLN A 29 15.43 6.29 -12.39
C GLN A 29 15.90 4.85 -12.17
N ASP A 30 14.99 3.88 -12.28
CA ASP A 30 15.25 2.44 -12.09
C ASP A 30 15.74 2.04 -10.68
N HIS A 31 15.66 2.96 -9.71
CA HIS A 31 15.93 2.67 -8.32
C HIS A 31 14.63 2.66 -7.52
N ALA A 32 14.40 1.55 -6.81
CA ALA A 32 13.35 1.43 -5.82
C ALA A 32 13.94 1.59 -4.42
N ARG A 33 13.33 2.43 -3.59
CA ARG A 33 13.64 2.58 -2.17
C ARG A 33 12.45 2.10 -1.35
N HIS A 34 12.69 1.16 -0.44
CA HIS A 34 11.67 0.74 0.52
C HIS A 34 11.24 1.91 1.42
N VAL A 35 9.93 2.08 1.60
CA VAL A 35 9.33 3.07 2.49
C VAL A 35 8.68 2.38 3.68
N ALA A 36 7.77 1.44 3.42
CA ALA A 36 7.05 0.70 4.45
C ALA A 36 6.57 -0.65 3.89
N SER A 37 6.31 -1.60 4.77
CA SER A 37 5.62 -2.84 4.42
C SER A 37 4.94 -3.42 5.66
N GLY A 38 3.96 -4.28 5.45
CA GLY A 38 3.22 -4.90 6.53
C GLY A 38 2.09 -5.78 6.03
N CYS A 39 1.15 -6.07 6.93
CA CYS A 39 -0.01 -6.86 6.60
C CYS A 39 -1.26 -6.44 7.37
N ILE A 40 -2.40 -6.46 6.67
CA ILE A 40 -3.73 -6.25 7.22
C ILE A 40 -4.27 -7.63 7.62
N HIS A 41 -4.46 -7.83 8.92
CA HIS A 41 -5.05 -9.05 9.45
C HIS A 41 -6.57 -8.96 9.38
N LEU A 42 -7.17 -9.77 8.52
CA LEU A 42 -8.61 -9.74 8.30
C LEU A 42 -9.31 -10.43 9.45
N ARG A 43 -10.03 -9.64 10.25
CA ARG A 43 -10.87 -10.10 11.35
C ARG A 43 -12.32 -10.02 10.93
N GLY A 44 -13.10 -11.06 11.20
CA GLY A 44 -14.52 -11.12 10.85
C GLY A 44 -14.97 -12.50 10.40
N SER A 45 -16.17 -12.88 10.82
CA SER A 45 -16.77 -14.19 10.49
C SER A 45 -17.23 -14.26 9.04
N ASP A 46 -17.74 -13.15 8.49
CA ASP A 46 -18.30 -13.08 7.14
C ASP A 46 -17.44 -12.26 6.16
N LEU A 47 -17.82 -12.31 4.88
CA LEU A 47 -17.13 -11.62 3.80
C LEU A 47 -17.20 -10.10 3.95
N THR A 48 -18.34 -9.55 4.38
CA THR A 48 -18.55 -8.12 4.52
C THR A 48 -17.59 -7.52 5.55
N ALA A 49 -17.43 -8.15 6.71
CA ALA A 49 -16.49 -7.73 7.73
C ALA A 49 -15.04 -7.76 7.23
N ARG A 50 -14.67 -8.81 6.48
CA ARG A 50 -13.33 -8.91 5.88
C ARG A 50 -13.07 -7.82 4.83
N LEU A 51 -14.04 -7.54 3.96
CA LEU A 51 -13.92 -6.47 2.96
C LEU A 51 -13.80 -5.10 3.62
N ARG A 52 -14.55 -4.84 4.70
CA ARG A 52 -14.40 -3.62 5.50
C ARG A 52 -13.00 -3.51 6.10
N ALA A 53 -12.48 -4.59 6.68
CA ALA A 53 -11.13 -4.60 7.23
C ALA A 53 -10.05 -4.31 6.18
N ILE A 54 -10.20 -4.85 4.96
CA ILE A 54 -9.33 -4.52 3.82
C ILE A 54 -9.43 -3.03 3.50
N PHE A 55 -10.65 -2.52 3.32
CA PHE A 55 -10.90 -1.13 2.98
C PHE A 55 -10.29 -0.16 4.00
N ASP A 56 -10.64 -0.32 5.28
CA ASP A 56 -10.16 0.54 6.36
C ASP A 56 -8.62 0.48 6.46
N GLY A 57 -8.02 -0.71 6.31
CA GLY A 57 -6.58 -0.89 6.34
C GLY A 57 -5.86 -0.24 5.17
N ILE A 58 -6.38 -0.38 3.93
CA ILE A 58 -5.80 0.27 2.76
C ILE A 58 -5.97 1.78 2.84
N THR A 59 -7.13 2.28 3.27
CA THR A 59 -7.37 3.72 3.44
C THR A 59 -6.36 4.33 4.40
N ALA A 60 -6.11 3.71 5.55
CA ALA A 60 -5.11 4.19 6.50
C ALA A 60 -3.70 4.25 5.88
N ILE A 61 -3.32 3.26 5.07
CA ILE A 61 -2.02 3.26 4.36
C ILE A 61 -1.96 4.39 3.33
N VAL A 62 -3.04 4.62 2.57
CA VAL A 62 -3.10 5.69 1.58
C VAL A 62 -3.01 7.07 2.24
N GLU A 63 -3.69 7.27 3.37
CA GLU A 63 -3.64 8.52 4.13
C GLU A 63 -2.24 8.78 4.71
N ASP A 64 -1.60 7.77 5.30
CA ASP A 64 -0.28 7.88 5.92
C ASP A 64 0.85 8.03 4.89
N GLN A 65 0.77 7.31 3.77
CA GLN A 65 1.86 7.21 2.81
C GLN A 65 1.67 8.08 1.56
N SER A 66 0.43 8.47 1.22
CA SER A 66 0.09 9.26 0.02
C SER A 66 0.71 8.71 -1.28
N PRO A 67 0.52 7.41 -1.61
CA PRO A 67 1.02 6.84 -2.86
C PRO A 67 0.33 7.48 -4.08
N GLN A 68 1.05 7.61 -5.18
CA GLN A 68 0.52 8.08 -6.46
C GLN A 68 0.07 6.95 -7.37
N GLU A 69 0.59 5.74 -7.17
CA GLU A 69 0.26 4.57 -7.97
C GLU A 69 -0.04 3.35 -7.07
N LEU A 70 -0.92 2.49 -7.58
CA LEU A 70 -1.23 1.18 -7.03
C LEU A 70 -0.77 0.11 -8.03
N ALA A 71 -0.09 -0.93 -7.55
CA ALA A 71 0.36 -2.08 -8.33
C ALA A 71 -0.33 -3.37 -7.87
#